data_AF-A0A2Z6LRU9-F1
#
_entry.id   AF-A0A2Z6LRU9-F1
#
_cell.length_a   1.000
_cell.length_b   1.000
_cell.length_c   1.000
_cell.angle_alpha   90.00
_cell.angle_beta   90.00
_cell.angle_gamma   90.00
#
_symmetry.space_group_name_H-M   'P 1'
#
loop_
_entity.id
_entity.type
_entity.pdbx_description
1 polymer ?
#
loop_
_entity_poly.entity_id
_entity_poly.type
_entity_poly.pdbx_seq_one_letter_code
_entity_poly.pdbx_strand_id
1 'polypeptide(L)'
;MVKVMKAKANDGLNKIHQLQKLGYGARKALNSCGDKYKAILVADIPQAIEALEKGDPKFAEDGANDAANEANYCENEFYGKSPLTKQNNAMHDVSAVTAAMVRQLL
;
A
#
# COMPACT_ATOMS: atom_id res chain seq x y z
N MET A 1 -3.82 -6.41 -11.92
CA MET A 1 -3.93 -5.23 -11.03
C MET A 1 -2.70 -5.00 -10.13
N VAL A 2 -1.90 -6.02 -9.81
CA VAL A 2 -0.68 -5.87 -8.98
C VAL A 2 0.31 -4.80 -9.49
N LYS A 3 0.46 -4.63 -10.82
CA LYS A 3 1.28 -3.53 -11.39
C LYS A 3 0.73 -2.14 -11.03
N VAL A 4 -0.59 -1.98 -10.93
CA VAL A 4 -1.25 -0.74 -10.51
C VAL A 4 -1.02 -0.48 -9.03
N MET A 5 -1.10 -1.51 -8.19
CA MET A 5 -0.69 -1.42 -6.76
C MET A 5 0.73 -0.87 -6.65
N LYS A 6 1.69 -1.41 -7.42
CA LYS A 6 3.08 -0.90 -7.43
C LYS A 6 3.18 0.56 -7.83
N ALA A 7 2.42 0.99 -8.83
CA ALA A 7 2.40 2.41 -9.23
C ALA A 7 1.86 3.31 -8.11
N LYS A 8 0.76 2.91 -7.45
CA LYS A 8 0.16 3.68 -6.34
C LYS A 8 1.01 3.67 -5.08
N ALA A 9 1.70 2.57 -4.79
CA ALA A 9 2.64 2.48 -3.69
C ALA A 9 3.82 3.45 -3.88
N ASN A 10 4.38 3.52 -5.10
CA ASN A 10 5.44 4.48 -5.41
C ASN A 10 4.95 5.93 -5.35
N ASP A 11 3.73 6.23 -5.81
CA ASP A 11 3.14 7.58 -5.69
C ASP A 11 3.00 8.01 -4.22
N GLY A 12 2.49 7.12 -3.37
CA GLY A 12 2.40 7.34 -1.92
C GLY A 12 3.77 7.57 -1.28
N LEU A 13 4.74 6.69 -1.54
CA LEU A 13 6.08 6.81 -0.97
C LEU A 13 6.79 8.10 -1.41
N ASN A 14 6.64 8.48 -2.68
CA ASN A 14 7.19 9.74 -3.19
C ASN A 14 6.56 10.95 -2.50
N LYS A 15 5.24 10.94 -2.28
CA LYS A 15 4.56 12.02 -1.55
C LYS A 15 5.02 12.09 -0.09
N ILE A 16 5.19 10.96 0.58
CA ILE A 16 5.75 10.88 1.94
C ILE A 16 7.14 11.53 1.99
N HIS A 17 8.03 11.17 1.08
CA HIS A 17 9.37 11.76 1.01
C HIS A 17 9.35 13.27 0.77
N GLN A 18 8.43 13.78 -0.08
CA GLN A 18 8.26 15.22 -0.27
C GLN A 18 7.83 15.92 1.01
N LEU A 19 6.84 15.38 1.73
CA LEU A 19 6.32 15.96 2.97
C LEU A 19 7.39 15.96 4.07
N GLN A 20 8.16 14.88 4.20
CA GLN A 20 9.28 14.79 5.15
C GLN A 20 10.36 15.86 4.88
N LYS A 21 10.71 16.10 3.61
CA LYS A 21 11.68 17.14 3.22
C LYS A 21 11.19 18.55 3.54
N LEU A 22 9.89 18.81 3.34
CA LEU A 22 9.26 20.10 3.63
C LEU A 22 9.06 20.34 5.14
N GLY A 23 9.24 19.32 5.99
CA GLY A 23 8.92 19.40 7.41
C GLY A 23 7.42 19.59 7.68
N TYR A 24 6.56 19.27 6.70
CA TYR A 24 5.13 19.48 6.79
C TYR A 24 4.42 18.25 7.37
N GLY A 25 3.66 18.42 8.44
CA GLY A 25 2.84 17.37 9.04
C GLY A 25 3.51 16.64 10.22
N ALA A 26 2.84 15.61 10.73
CA ALA A 26 3.30 14.84 11.87
C ALA A 26 4.48 13.93 11.48
N ARG A 27 5.72 14.33 11.79
CA ARG A 27 6.95 13.61 11.39
C ARG A 27 6.94 12.13 11.79
N LYS A 28 6.43 11.80 12.98
CA LYS A 28 6.31 10.40 13.43
C LYS A 28 5.37 9.60 12.53
N ALA A 29 4.19 10.15 12.21
CA ALA A 29 3.23 9.52 11.31
C ALA A 29 3.81 9.34 9.90
N LEU A 30 4.51 10.36 9.38
CA LEU A 30 5.15 10.27 8.05
C LEU A 30 6.24 9.20 8.00
N ASN A 31 7.03 9.04 9.06
CA ASN A 31 8.04 7.97 9.12
C ASN A 31 7.37 6.59 9.15
N SER A 32 6.35 6.41 10.01
CA SER A 32 5.55 5.18 10.06
C SER A 32 4.97 4.84 8.68
N CYS A 33 4.34 5.80 8.01
CA CYS A 33 3.86 5.64 6.65
C CYS A 33 4.96 5.28 5.64
N GLY A 34 6.14 5.86 5.76
CA GLY A 34 7.28 5.52 4.90
C GLY A 34 7.68 4.06 5.03
N ASP A 35 7.74 3.55 6.26
CA ASP A 35 8.05 2.14 6.54
C ASP A 35 6.96 1.20 5.99
N LYS A 36 5.68 1.59 6.14
CA LYS A 36 4.53 0.84 5.60
C LYS A 36 4.54 0.76 4.08
N TYR A 37 4.71 1.89 3.40
CA TYR A 37 4.79 1.91 1.94
C TYR A 37 6.04 1.19 1.42
N LYS A 38 7.13 1.17 2.19
CA LYS A 38 8.29 0.34 1.87
C LYS A 38 7.94 -1.14 2.00
N ALA A 39 7.27 -1.58 3.06
CA ALA A 39 6.81 -2.96 3.23
C ALA A 39 5.94 -3.40 2.04
N ILE A 40 4.98 -2.57 1.63
CA ILE A 40 4.15 -2.83 0.43
C ILE A 40 5.02 -3.11 -0.81
N LEU A 41 6.05 -2.29 -1.04
CA LEU A 41 6.88 -2.37 -2.24
C LEU A 41 7.87 -3.54 -2.24
N VAL A 42 8.37 -3.95 -1.06
CA VAL A 42 9.45 -4.95 -0.96
C VAL A 42 8.98 -6.32 -0.47
N ALA A 43 7.77 -6.42 0.10
CA ALA A 43 7.19 -7.66 0.60
C ALA A 43 5.85 -7.97 -0.09
N ASP A 44 4.82 -7.16 0.16
CA ASP A 44 3.43 -7.49 -0.23
C ASP A 44 3.25 -7.65 -1.74
N ILE A 45 3.77 -6.70 -2.53
CA ILE A 45 3.70 -6.74 -3.98
C ILE A 45 4.55 -7.88 -4.56
N PRO A 46 5.84 -8.04 -4.17
CA PRO A 46 6.63 -9.20 -4.58
C PRO A 46 5.97 -10.54 -4.27
N GLN A 47 5.43 -10.72 -3.05
CA GLN A 47 4.69 -11.93 -2.67
C GLN A 47 3.52 -12.17 -3.63
N ALA A 48 2.71 -11.15 -3.90
CA ALA A 48 1.56 -11.31 -4.78
C ALA A 48 1.93 -11.62 -6.23
N ILE A 49 3.05 -11.09 -6.73
CA ILE A 49 3.58 -11.44 -8.06
C ILE A 49 4.01 -12.90 -8.08
N GLU A 50 4.87 -13.31 -7.15
CA GLU A 50 5.43 -14.66 -7.10
C GLU A 50 4.33 -15.72 -6.93
N ALA A 51 3.37 -15.45 -6.05
CA ALA A 51 2.23 -16.31 -5.79
C ALA A 51 1.36 -16.52 -7.05
N LEU A 52 1.09 -15.46 -7.82
CA LEU A 52 0.37 -15.57 -9.09
C LEU A 52 1.18 -16.33 -10.15
N GLU A 53 2.50 -16.11 -10.23
CA GLU A 53 3.37 -16.80 -11.19
C GLU A 53 3.49 -18.30 -10.90
N LYS A 54 3.45 -18.69 -9.61
CA LYS A 54 3.53 -20.08 -9.17
C LYS A 54 2.17 -20.79 -9.10
N GLY A 55 1.07 -20.08 -9.35
CA GLY A 55 -0.27 -20.65 -9.30
C GLY A 55 -0.79 -20.90 -7.88
N ASP A 56 -0.32 -20.12 -6.90
CA ASP A 56 -0.81 -20.13 -5.51
C ASP A 56 -1.54 -18.81 -5.20
N PRO A 57 -2.77 -18.63 -5.67
CA PRO A 57 -3.49 -17.36 -5.54
C PRO A 57 -3.78 -16.95 -4.10
N LYS A 58 -3.68 -17.86 -3.12
CA LYS A 58 -3.97 -17.53 -1.73
C LYS A 58 -2.98 -16.52 -1.16
N PHE A 59 -1.68 -16.72 -1.40
CA PHE A 59 -0.67 -15.75 -0.98
C PHE A 59 -0.72 -14.42 -1.76
N ALA A 60 -1.26 -14.44 -2.98
CA ALA A 60 -1.49 -13.21 -3.73
C ALA A 60 -2.67 -12.40 -3.22
N GLU A 61 -3.73 -13.07 -2.77
CA GLU A 61 -4.83 -12.43 -2.06
C GLU A 61 -4.32 -11.81 -0.75
N ASP A 62 -3.55 -12.56 0.02
CA ASP A 62 -3.02 -12.10 1.31
C ASP A 62 -2.11 -10.88 1.14
N GLY A 63 -1.17 -10.91 0.18
CA GLY A 63 -0.31 -9.76 -0.11
C GLY A 63 -1.10 -8.53 -0.57
N ALA A 64 -2.20 -8.72 -1.31
CA ALA A 64 -3.07 -7.60 -1.67
C ALA A 64 -3.86 -7.04 -0.47
N ASN A 65 -4.36 -7.89 0.43
CA ASN A 65 -5.05 -7.45 1.64
C ASN A 65 -4.09 -6.73 2.61
N ASP A 66 -2.87 -7.23 2.78
CA ASP A 66 -1.86 -6.58 3.62
C ASP A 66 -1.51 -5.20 3.10
N ALA A 67 -1.32 -5.06 1.77
CA ALA A 67 -1.10 -3.75 1.17
C ALA A 67 -2.28 -2.78 1.35
N ALA A 68 -3.52 -3.28 1.38
CA ALA A 68 -4.68 -2.45 1.69
C ALA A 68 -4.67 -2.00 3.16
N ASN A 69 -4.36 -2.92 4.07
CA ASN A 69 -4.26 -2.64 5.50
C ASN A 69 -3.16 -1.63 5.81
N GLU A 70 -1.98 -1.76 5.20
CA GLU A 70 -0.86 -0.85 5.42
C GLU A 70 -1.17 0.58 4.94
N ALA A 71 -1.87 0.74 3.81
CA ALA A 71 -2.36 2.03 3.36
C ALA A 71 -3.38 2.65 4.34
N ASN A 72 -4.31 1.83 4.84
CA ASN A 72 -5.30 2.26 5.83
C ASN A 72 -4.66 2.62 7.19
N TYR A 73 -3.68 1.84 7.65
CA TYR A 73 -2.92 2.15 8.87
C TYR A 73 -2.17 3.46 8.74
N CYS A 74 -1.54 3.72 7.59
CA CYS A 74 -0.92 5.01 7.32
C CYS A 74 -1.94 6.17 7.40
N GLU A 75 -3.15 6.01 6.87
CA GLU A 75 -4.19 7.05 6.95
C GLU A 75 -4.60 7.35 8.39
N ASN A 76 -4.75 6.31 9.21
CA ASN A 76 -5.22 6.43 10.59
C ASN A 76 -4.20 7.11 11.53
N GLU A 77 -2.90 7.10 11.18
CA GLU A 77 -1.84 7.79 11.94
C GLU A 77 -2.02 9.32 12.01
N PHE A 78 -2.87 9.88 11.13
CA PHE A 78 -3.10 11.32 11.05
C PHE A 78 -4.41 11.79 11.70
N TYR A 79 -5.17 10.89 12.35
CA TYR A 79 -6.40 11.24 13.09
C TYR A 79 -7.37 12.13 12.27
N GLY A 80 -7.57 11.79 11.00
CA GLY A 80 -8.48 12.49 10.09
C GLY A 80 -7.94 13.75 9.40
N LYS A 81 -6.65 14.10 9.60
CA LYS A 81 -5.98 15.25 8.94
C LYS A 81 -4.81 14.82 8.07
N SER A 82 -4.97 13.68 7.39
CA SER A 82 -3.90 13.09 6.59
C SER A 82 -3.55 13.96 5.38
N PRO A 83 -2.27 14.34 5.20
CA PRO A 83 -1.80 14.96 3.97
C PRO A 83 -1.65 13.94 2.82
N LEU A 84 -2.02 12.68 3.07
CA LEU A 84 -1.85 11.53 2.20
C LEU A 84 -3.18 10.86 1.82
N THR A 85 -4.34 11.38 2.25
CA THR A 85 -5.65 10.74 2.02
C THR A 85 -5.87 10.27 0.59
N LYS A 86 -5.48 11.09 -0.40
CA LYS A 86 -5.60 10.70 -1.81
C LYS A 86 -4.74 9.48 -2.16
N GLN A 87 -3.49 9.46 -1.72
CA GLN A 87 -2.54 8.37 -1.97
C GLN A 87 -2.92 7.11 -1.19
N ASN A 88 -3.30 7.26 0.08
CA ASN A 88 -3.70 6.16 0.95
C ASN A 88 -4.98 5.48 0.41
N ASN A 89 -6.02 6.26 0.08
CA ASN A 89 -7.25 5.70 -0.47
C ASN A 89 -6.99 5.04 -1.83
N ALA A 90 -6.23 5.68 -2.72
CA ALA A 90 -5.92 5.10 -4.01
C ALA A 90 -5.13 3.77 -3.89
N MET A 91 -4.23 3.66 -2.91
CA MET A 91 -3.50 2.43 -2.63
C MET A 91 -4.40 1.35 -2.01
N HIS A 92 -5.21 1.73 -1.02
CA HIS A 92 -6.19 0.85 -0.39
C HIS A 92 -7.16 0.26 -1.41
N ASP A 93 -7.78 1.10 -2.24
CA ASP A 93 -8.85 0.67 -3.15
C ASP A 93 -8.33 -0.27 -4.23
N VAL A 94 -7.16 0.03 -4.83
CA VAL A 94 -6.58 -0.86 -5.85
C VAL A 94 -6.12 -2.18 -5.24
N SER A 95 -5.64 -2.17 -3.99
CA SER A 95 -5.27 -3.38 -3.25
C SER A 95 -6.49 -4.24 -2.95
N ALA A 96 -7.58 -3.65 -2.40
CA ALA A 96 -8.82 -4.35 -2.09
C ALA A 96 -9.48 -4.95 -3.35
N VAL A 97 -9.51 -4.20 -4.46
CA VAL A 97 -9.98 -4.72 -5.76
C VAL A 97 -9.08 -5.86 -6.24
N THR A 98 -7.76 -5.73 -6.08
CA THR A 98 -6.83 -6.81 -6.47
C THR A 98 -7.08 -8.08 -5.65
N ALA A 99 -7.25 -7.97 -4.33
CA ALA A 99 -7.56 -9.11 -3.47
C ALA A 99 -8.88 -9.77 -3.89
N ALA A 100 -9.93 -8.98 -4.15
CA ALA A 100 -11.22 -9.51 -4.61
C ALA A 100 -11.12 -10.23 -5.96
N MET A 101 -10.29 -9.73 -6.89
CA MET A 101 -10.04 -10.39 -8.17
C MET A 101 -9.27 -11.70 -8.00
N VAL A 102 -8.21 -11.70 -7.19
CA VAL A 102 -7.39 -12.89 -6.94
C VAL A 102 -8.20 -13.97 -6.23
N ARG A 103 -9.11 -13.58 -5.33
CA ARG A 103 -10.06 -14.50 -4.66
C ARG A 103 -10.91 -15.33 -5.64
N GLN A 104 -11.16 -14.85 -6.86
CA GLN A 104 -11.89 -15.62 -7.89
C GLN A 104 -11.06 -16.78 -8.48
N LEU A 105 -9.79 -16.88 -8.14
CA LEU A 105 -8.86 -17.93 -8.59
C LEU A 105 -8.64 -19.01 -7.52
N LEU A 106 -9.24 -18.86 -6.33
CA LEU A 106 -9.21 -19.84 -5.24
C LEU A 106 -10.26 -20.93 -5.45
#